data_AF-K1TYN1-F1
#
_entry.id   AF-K1TYN1-F1
#
_cell.length_a   1.000
_cell.length_b   1.000
_cell.length_c   1.000
_cell.angle_alpha   90.00
_cell.angle_beta   90.00
_cell.angle_gamma   90.00
#
_symmetry.space_group_name_H-M   'P 1'
#
loop_
_entity.id
_entity.type
_entity.pdbx_description
1 polymer ?
#
loop_
_entity_poly.entity_id
_entity_poly.type
_entity_poly.pdbx_seq_one_letter_code
_entity_poly.pdbx_strand_id
1 'polypeptide(L)' 'MDKQKRVFERFEKLNEYVQGTGLGLSICKLTVEKWGGEIWIDPAYTDGARFMFTHPMNL' A
#
# COMPACT_ATOMS: atom_id res chain seq x y z
N MET A 1 -7.34 7.02 -11.19
CA MET A 1 -7.34 7.00 -9.71
C MET A 1 -7.69 5.64 -9.13
N ASP A 2 -8.54 4.82 -9.78
CA ASP A 2 -9.01 3.53 -9.22
C ASP A 2 -7.93 2.47 -8.98
N LYS A 3 -6.86 2.47 -9.80
CA LYS A 3 -5.74 1.52 -9.64
C LYS A 3 -4.92 1.74 -8.36
N GLN A 4 -4.91 2.96 -7.81
CA GLN A 4 -4.14 3.29 -6.61
C GLN A 4 -4.74 2.64 -5.35
N LYS A 5 -6.07 2.49 -5.30
CA LYS A 5 -6.74 1.79 -4.18
C LYS A 5 -6.55 0.28 -4.26
N ARG A 6 -6.56 -0.27 -5.48
CA ARG A 6 -6.43 -1.70 -5.75
C ARG A 6 -5.04 -2.27 -5.43
N VAL A 7 -3.99 -1.44 -5.41
CA VAL A 7 -2.61 -1.91 -5.14
C VAL A 7 -2.45 -2.57 -3.75
N PHE A 8 -3.36 -2.31 -2.81
CA PHE A 8 -3.35 -2.90 -1.48
C PHE A 8 -4.26 -4.14 -1.37
N GLU A 9 -4.97 -4.52 -2.43
CA GLU A 9 -5.76 -5.75 -2.46
C GLU A 9 -4.85 -6.97 -2.64
N ARG A 10 -5.29 -8.13 -2.15
CA ARG A 10 -4.51 -9.37 -2.24
C ARG A 10 -4.48 -9.87 -3.67
N PHE A 11 -3.33 -10.39 -4.10
CA PHE A 11 -3.12 -10.99 -5.43
C PHE A 11 -3.21 -10.02 -6.60
N GLU A 12 -3.33 -8.71 -6.34
CA GLU A 12 -3.21 -7.69 -7.36
C GLU A 12 -1.75 -7.60 -7.83
N LYS A 13 -1.55 -7.88 -9.11
CA LYS A 13 -0.28 -7.70 -9.79
C LYS A 13 -0.47 -6.67 -10.88
N LEU A 14 0.29 -5.58 -10.80
CA LEU A 14 0.34 -4.60 -11.88
C LEU A 14 1.09 -5.15 -13.12
N ASN A 15 1.91 -6.18 -12.95
CA ASN A 15 2.62 -6.86 -14.02
C ASN A 15 2.67 -8.37 -13.75
N GLU A 16 1.97 -9.17 -14.57
CA GLU A 16 1.90 -10.62 -14.43
C GLU A 16 3.24 -11.33 -14.72
N TYR A 17 4.15 -10.65 -15.43
CA TYR A 17 5.46 -11.19 -15.82
C TYR A 17 6.54 -11.00 -14.75
N VAL A 18 6.26 -10.24 -13.68
CA VAL A 18 7.19 -10.05 -12.57
C VAL A 18 6.94 -11.11 -11.49
N GLN A 19 8.02 -11.77 -11.07
CA GLN A 19 7.96 -12.79 -10.03
C GLN A 19 7.59 -12.15 -8.68
N GLY A 20 6.60 -12.74 -8.00
CA GLY A 20 6.07 -12.23 -6.73
C GLY A 20 4.64 -12.73 -6.50
N THR A 21 4.17 -12.76 -5.25
CA THR A 21 2.83 -13.25 -4.90
C THR A 21 1.74 -12.18 -4.96
N GLY A 22 2.11 -10.91 -5.13
CA GLY A 22 1.16 -9.79 -5.04
C GLY A 22 0.62 -9.57 -3.62
N LEU A 23 1.34 -10.03 -2.59
CA LEU A 23 0.87 -9.96 -1.20
C LEU A 23 1.51 -8.84 -0.38
N GLY A 24 2.68 -8.31 -0.79
CA GLY A 24 3.46 -7.37 0.02
C GLY A 24 2.66 -6.16 0.53
N LEU A 25 2.04 -5.41 -0.38
CA LEU A 25 1.26 -4.22 -0.01
C LEU A 25 -0.03 -4.54 0.76
N SER A 26 -0.65 -5.69 0.48
CA SER A 26 -1.80 -6.16 1.27
C SER A 26 -1.41 -6.51 2.72
N ILE A 27 -0.20 -7.01 2.94
CA ILE A 27 0.37 -7.28 4.28
C ILE A 27 0.71 -5.96 4.97
N CYS A 28 1.28 -4.98 4.25
CA CYS A 28 1.54 -3.64 4.78
C CYS A 28 0.23 -2.99 5.27
N LYS A 29 -0.82 -3.01 4.45
CA LYS A 29 -2.14 -2.48 4.81
C LYS A 29 -2.71 -3.17 6.05
N LEU A 30 -2.74 -4.51 6.05
CA LEU A 30 -3.21 -5.28 7.21
C LEU A 30 -2.44 -4.93 8.48
N THR A 31 -1.12 -4.76 8.38
CA THR A 31 -0.28 -4.39 9.52
C THR A 31 -0.59 -2.99 10.00
N VAL A 32 -0.58 -2.00 9.12
CA VAL A 32 -0.85 -0.60 9.51
C VAL A 32 -2.24 -0.44 10.13
N GLU A 33 -3.27 -1.03 9.52
CA GLU A 33 -4.65 -0.98 10.03
C GLU A 33 -4.77 -1.70 11.39
N LYS A 34 -4.08 -2.83 11.59
CA LYS A 34 -4.06 -3.53 12.89
C LYS A 34 -3.51 -2.67 14.02
N TRP A 35 -2.62 -1.74 13.72
CA TRP A 35 -2.03 -0.82 14.69
C TRP A 35 -2.80 0.50 14.78
N GLY A 36 -3.96 0.61 14.12
CA GLY A 36 -4.80 1.82 14.14
C GLY A 36 -4.31 2.95 13.24
N GLY A 37 -3.39 2.66 12.31
CA GLY A 37 -2.91 3.61 11.31
C GLY A 37 -3.66 3.50 9.99
N GLU A 38 -3.25 4.36 9.04
CA GLU A 38 -3.74 4.39 7.66
C GLU A 38 -2.55 4.29 6.70
N ILE A 39 -2.76 3.74 5.50
CA ILE A 39 -1.75 3.66 4.43
C ILE A 39 -2.35 4.10 3.10
N TRP A 40 -1.63 4.90 2.31
CA TRP A 40 -2.08 5.40 1.01
C TRP A 40 -0.91 5.70 0.06
N ILE A 41 -1.23 5.92 -1.22
CA ILE A 41 -0.29 6.46 -2.20
C ILE A 41 -0.39 7.99 -2.15
N ASP A 42 0.76 8.65 -2.11
CA ASP A 42 0.80 10.10 -2.19
C ASP A 42 0.42 10.57 -3.61
N PRO A 43 -0.69 11.31 -3.78
CA PRO A 43 -1.15 11.74 -5.09
C PRO A 43 -0.33 12.92 -5.66
N ALA A 44 0.44 13.62 -4.84
CA ALA A 44 1.23 14.79 -5.23
C ALA A 44 2.69 14.42 -5.60
N TYR A 45 3.10 13.16 -5.41
CA TYR A 45 4.44 12.70 -5.76
C TYR A 45 4.51 12.26 -7.22
N THR A 46 5.41 12.86 -8.01
CA THR A 46 5.54 12.60 -9.45
C THR A 46 6.82 11.85 -9.84
N ASP A 47 7.83 11.80 -8.97
CA ASP A 47 9.16 11.26 -9.29
C ASP A 47 9.29 9.76 -8.98
N GLY A 48 8.21 9.01 -9.27
CA GLY A 48 8.11 7.57 -9.00
C GLY A 48 6.89 7.22 -8.13
N ALA A 49 7.09 6.36 -7.13
CA ALA A 49 6.03 5.95 -6.21
C ALA A 49 6.39 6.31 -4.76
N ARG A 50 5.47 7.00 -4.08
CA ARG A 50 5.57 7.31 -2.65
C ARG A 50 4.37 6.71 -1.92
N PHE A 51 4.66 5.79 -1.00
CA PHE A 51 3.68 5.18 -0.10
C PHE A 51 3.82 5.84 1.27
N MET A 52 2.71 6.32 1.83
CA MET A 52 2.65 6.97 3.13
C MET A 52 1.85 6.12 4.09
N PHE A 53 2.21 6.13 5.38
CA PHE A 53 1.42 5.52 6.43
C PHE A 53 1.47 6.31 7.73
N THR A 54 0.48 6.12 8.59
CA THR A 54 0.46 6.62 9.97
C THR A 54 0.66 5.50 10.97
N HIS A 55 1.18 5.85 12.15
CA HIS A 55 1.27 4.98 13.30
C HIS A 55 0.86 5.80 14.53
N PRO A 56 -0.19 5.39 15.27
CA PRO A 56 -0.59 6.07 16.50
C PRO A 56 0.55 6.05 17.52
N MET A 57 0.93 7.23 18.01
CA MET A 57 1.89 7.37 19.11
C MET A 57 1.10 7.64 20.38
N ASN A 58 1.14 6.71 21.34
CA ASN A 58 0.65 6.97 22.68
C ASN A 58 1.75 7.72 23.45
N LEU A 59 1.76 9.05 23.34
CA LEU A 59 2.61 9.94 24.12
C LEU A 59 1.96 10.28 25.46
#